data_AF-H7FW59-F1
#
_entry.id   AF-H7FW59-F1
#
_cell.length_a   1.000
_cell.length_b   1.000
_cell.length_c   1.000
_cell.angle_alpha   90.00
_cell.angle_beta   90.00
_cell.angle_gamma   90.00
#
_symmetry.space_group_name_H-M   'P 1'
#
loop_
_entity.id
_entity.type
_entity.pdbx_description
1 polymer ?
#
loop_
_entity_poly.entity_id
_entity_poly.type
_entity_poly.pdbx_seq_one_letter_code
_entity_poly.pdbx_strand_id
1 'polypeptide(L)'
;MADNKKQIFDLETLDYYLGSTGFICPINEQQLDLFEQLYEDFDFKLKDATIDVAAIIKNQLTKKSVIQLSNDNNPNEIIELKMAARKGSQGLSQDIIDKMYGKHRKKSDDKE
;
A
#
# COMPACT_ATOMS: atom_id res chain seq x y z
N MET A 1 -12.05 21.31 -20.94
CA MET A 1 -12.31 19.90 -20.58
C MET A 1 -11.01 19.16 -20.78
N ALA A 2 -10.40 18.67 -19.71
CA ALA A 2 -9.13 17.94 -19.81
C ALA A 2 -9.45 16.48 -20.16
N ASP A 3 -9.10 16.07 -21.38
CA ASP A 3 -9.23 14.68 -21.80
C ASP A 3 -8.26 13.83 -20.99
N ASN A 4 -8.80 13.06 -20.03
CA ASN A 4 -8.08 12.00 -19.33
C ASN A 4 -7.87 10.82 -20.29
N LYS A 5 -6.97 11.00 -21.27
CA LYS A 5 -6.42 9.89 -22.04
C LYS A 5 -5.51 9.09 -21.10
N LYS A 6 -5.97 7.91 -20.67
CA LYS A 6 -5.11 6.93 -20.00
C LYS A 6 -3.93 6.65 -20.92
N GLN A 7 -2.76 7.18 -20.60
CA GLN A 7 -1.53 6.87 -21.32
C GLN A 7 -1.23 5.39 -21.04
N ILE A 8 -1.40 4.56 -22.06
CA ILE A 8 -0.97 3.17 -22.03
C ILE A 8 0.53 3.24 -22.25
N PHE A 9 1.30 3.02 -21.19
CA PHE A 9 2.75 2.87 -21.30
C PHE A 9 3.03 1.52 -21.95
N ASP A 10 3.80 1.52 -23.04
CA ASP A 10 4.37 0.30 -23.58
C ASP A 10 5.49 -0.18 -22.65
N LEU A 11 5.74 -1.49 -22.57
CA LEU A 11 6.74 -2.03 -21.64
C LEU A 11 8.14 -1.48 -21.94
N GLU A 12 8.47 -1.29 -23.22
CA GLU A 12 9.76 -0.73 -23.63
C GLU A 12 9.93 0.74 -23.19
N THR A 13 8.84 1.51 -23.20
CA THR A 13 8.90 2.89 -22.69
C THR A 13 8.95 2.92 -21.18
N LEU A 14 8.31 1.96 -20.51
CA LEU A 14 8.33 1.86 -19.05
C LEU A 14 9.76 1.71 -18.53
N ASP A 15 10.56 0.82 -19.11
CA ASP A 15 11.96 0.62 -18.71
C ASP A 15 12.78 1.91 -18.91
N TYR A 16 12.53 2.63 -19.99
CA TYR A 16 13.18 3.93 -20.22
C TYR A 16 12.85 4.95 -19.11
N TYR A 17 11.58 5.05 -18.72
CA TYR A 17 11.17 5.94 -17.64
C TYR A 17 11.70 5.49 -16.28
N LEU A 18 11.68 4.19 -15.98
CA LEU A 18 12.20 3.65 -14.73
C LEU A 18 13.71 3.90 -14.60
N GLY A 19 14.48 3.76 -15.68
CA GLY A 19 15.91 4.02 -15.70
C GLY A 19 16.21 5.50 -15.50
N SER A 20 15.55 6.38 -16.26
CA SER A 20 15.77 7.83 -16.16
C SER A 20 15.31 8.45 -14.84
N THR A 21 14.31 7.88 -14.17
CA THR A 21 13.85 8.35 -12.85
C THR A 21 14.63 7.73 -11.68
N GLY A 22 15.48 6.74 -11.93
CA GLY A 22 16.33 6.09 -10.93
C GLY A 22 15.69 4.94 -10.15
N PHE A 23 14.54 4.42 -10.59
CA PHE A 23 13.96 3.19 -10.01
C PHE A 23 14.75 1.93 -10.41
N ILE A 24 15.36 1.96 -11.59
CA ILE A 24 16.35 0.98 -12.05
C ILE A 24 17.61 1.71 -12.51
N CYS A 25 18.69 0.98 -12.72
CA CYS A 25 19.95 1.55 -13.20
C CYS A 25 19.78 2.06 -14.66
N PRO A 26 20.20 3.29 -14.99
CA PRO A 26 20.22 3.77 -16.38
C PRO A 26 21.07 2.85 -17.27
N ILE A 27 20.54 2.48 -18.43
CA ILE A 27 21.22 1.55 -19.36
C ILE A 27 21.85 2.30 -20.55
N ASN A 28 21.24 3.43 -20.95
CA ASN A 28 21.71 4.27 -22.05
C ASN A 28 22.13 5.66 -21.54
N GLU A 29 23.03 6.33 -22.27
CA GLU A 29 23.48 7.70 -22.00
C GLU A 29 22.31 8.67 -21.87
N GLN A 30 21.30 8.57 -22.73
CA GLN A 30 20.11 9.43 -22.67
C GLN A 30 19.34 9.33 -21.35
N GLN A 31 19.28 8.12 -20.75
CA GLN A 31 18.61 7.93 -19.47
C GLN A 31 19.45 8.53 -18.34
N LEU A 32 20.78 8.43 -18.44
CA LEU A 32 21.70 9.00 -17.48
C LEU A 32 21.66 10.53 -17.50
N ASP A 33 21.71 11.14 -18.69
CA ASP A 33 21.60 12.60 -18.86
C ASP A 33 20.29 13.12 -18.24
N LEU A 34 19.18 12.42 -18.49
CA LEU A 34 17.88 12.79 -17.93
C LEU A 34 17.85 12.62 -16.40
N PHE A 35 18.47 11.56 -15.88
CA PHE A 35 18.61 11.34 -14.44
C PHE A 35 19.42 12.46 -13.78
N GLU A 36 20.56 12.82 -14.37
CA GLU A 36 21.41 13.91 -13.86
C GLU A 36 20.67 15.24 -13.84
N GLN A 37 19.88 15.54 -14.89
CA GLN A 37 19.01 16.71 -14.92
C GLN A 37 17.90 16.66 -13.87
N LEU A 38 17.25 15.50 -13.69
CA LEU A 38 16.14 15.34 -12.74
C LEU A 38 16.59 15.54 -11.28
N TYR A 39 17.84 15.18 -10.98
CA TYR A 39 18.43 15.23 -9.65
C TYR A 39 19.55 16.28 -9.52
N GLU A 40 19.61 17.27 -10.41
CA GLU A 40 20.64 18.34 -10.39
C GLU A 40 20.67 19.07 -9.05
N ASP A 41 19.49 19.41 -8.52
CA ASP A 41 19.29 20.09 -7.24
C ASP A 41 19.07 19.12 -6.06
N PHE A 42 19.34 17.82 -6.24
CA PHE A 42 19.06 16.84 -5.20
C PHE A 42 20.05 16.96 -4.04
N ASP A 43 19.52 17.31 -2.85
CA ASP A 43 20.29 17.35 -1.61
C ASP A 43 20.66 15.94 -1.13
N PHE A 44 21.83 15.46 -1.57
CA PHE A 44 22.34 14.14 -1.23
C PHE A 44 22.74 14.06 0.26
N LYS A 45 21.82 13.56 1.08
CA LYS A 45 21.94 13.47 2.55
C LYS A 45 23.09 12.60 3.07
N LEU A 46 23.73 11.81 2.21
CA LEU A 46 24.80 10.88 2.59
C LEU A 46 26.20 11.41 2.23
N LYS A 47 26.34 12.66 1.78
CA LYS A 47 27.61 13.23 1.29
C LYS A 47 28.76 13.16 2.30
N ASP A 48 28.44 13.23 3.60
CA ASP A 48 29.42 13.16 4.70
C ASP A 48 29.14 11.98 5.66
N ALA A 49 28.33 11.02 5.24
CA ALA A 49 28.00 9.86 6.07
C ALA A 49 29.07 8.78 5.94
N THR A 50 29.72 8.42 7.05
CA THR A 50 30.60 7.25 7.10
C THR A 50 29.79 5.98 7.29
N ILE A 51 29.84 5.06 6.33
CA ILE A 51 29.16 3.77 6.38
C ILE A 51 30.13 2.70 6.89
N ASP A 52 29.82 2.05 8.01
CA ASP A 52 30.57 0.89 8.48
C ASP A 52 30.07 -0.39 7.79
N VAL A 53 30.76 -0.78 6.72
CA VAL A 53 30.44 -1.97 5.92
C VAL A 53 30.54 -3.25 6.75
N ALA A 54 31.51 -3.34 7.67
CA ALA A 54 31.69 -4.52 8.50
C ALA A 54 30.54 -4.70 9.48
N ALA A 55 30.04 -3.61 10.06
CA ALA A 55 28.85 -3.65 10.92
C ALA A 55 27.57 -4.04 10.15
N ILE A 56 27.42 -3.63 8.88
CA ILE A 56 26.30 -4.07 8.02
C ILE A 56 26.36 -5.58 7.80
N ILE A 57 27.51 -6.10 7.34
CA ILE A 57 27.67 -7.53 7.03
C ILE A 57 27.49 -8.40 8.27
N LYS A 58 27.97 -7.93 9.42
CA LYS A 58 27.86 -8.64 10.71
C LYS A 58 26.52 -8.41 11.43
N ASN A 59 25.60 -7.65 10.83
CA ASN A 59 24.31 -7.27 11.43
C ASN A 59 24.44 -6.64 12.82
N GLN A 60 25.47 -5.81 13.01
CA GLN A 60 25.78 -5.11 14.26
C GLN A 60 25.18 -3.70 14.32
N LEU A 61 24.44 -3.30 13.28
CA LEU A 61 23.75 -2.00 13.24
C LEU A 61 22.64 -1.94 14.30
N THR A 62 22.86 -1.10 15.31
CA THR A 62 21.83 -0.70 16.25
C THR A 62 20.78 0.12 15.52
N LYS A 63 19.58 -0.43 15.32
CA LYS A 63 18.44 0.30 14.74
C LYS A 63 18.18 1.55 15.59
N LYS A 64 18.31 2.75 15.00
CA LYS A 64 17.84 3.99 15.63
C LYS A 64 16.32 3.92 15.73
N SER A 65 15.83 4.24 16.93
CA SER A 65 14.43 4.24 17.41
C SER A 65 13.48 3.31 16.67
N VAL A 66 13.09 2.22 17.33
CA VAL A 66 11.82 1.55 17.01
C VAL A 66 10.73 2.62 17.07
N ILE A 67 10.19 3.02 15.92
CA ILE A 67 8.96 3.81 15.89
C ILE A 67 7.92 2.91 16.53
N GLN A 68 7.56 3.22 17.76
CA GLN A 68 6.43 2.57 18.39
C GLN A 68 5.23 3.00 17.57
N LEU A 69 4.66 2.11 16.75
CA LEU A 69 3.32 2.32 16.25
C LEU A 69 2.46 2.47 17.49
N SER A 70 1.96 3.69 17.73
CA SER A 70 0.98 3.91 18.77
C SER A 70 -0.19 2.99 18.47
N ASN A 71 -0.39 2.03 19.36
CA ASN A 71 -1.49 1.09 19.30
C ASN A 71 -2.76 1.81 19.80
N ASP A 72 -2.99 3.03 19.30
CA ASP A 72 -4.22 3.80 19.46
C ASP A 72 -5.31 3.12 18.64
N ASN A 73 -5.55 1.84 18.93
CA ASN A 73 -6.70 1.09 18.49
C ASN A 73 -7.88 1.68 19.24
N ASN A 74 -8.34 2.85 18.80
CA ASN A 74 -9.59 3.39 19.28
C ASN A 74 -10.67 2.41 18.79
N PRO A 75 -11.31 1.62 19.66
CA PRO A 75 -12.26 0.61 19.23
C PRO A 75 -13.44 1.24 18.45
N ASN A 76 -13.64 2.55 18.60
CA ASN A 76 -14.62 3.34 17.87
C ASN A 76 -14.30 3.48 16.37
N GLU A 77 -13.03 3.57 15.96
CA GLU A 77 -12.66 3.59 14.53
C GLU A 77 -13.01 2.26 13.85
N ILE A 78 -12.76 1.14 14.55
CA ILE A 78 -13.15 -0.18 14.09
C ILE A 78 -14.67 -0.29 13.96
N ILE A 79 -15.45 0.32 14.87
CA ILE A 79 -16.92 0.32 14.84
C ILE A 79 -17.46 1.09 13.62
N GLU A 80 -16.86 2.24 13.28
CA GLU A 80 -17.22 3.02 12.09
C GLU A 80 -16.94 2.23 10.80
N LEU A 81 -15.81 1.53 10.74
CA LEU A 81 -15.48 0.65 9.62
C LEU A 81 -16.37 -0.61 9.56
N LYS A 82 -16.90 -1.05 10.71
CA LYS A 82 -17.85 -2.19 10.81
C LYS A 82 -19.24 -1.86 10.26
N MET A 83 -19.59 -0.58 10.13
CA MET A 83 -20.91 -0.11 9.67
C MET A 83 -21.23 -0.51 8.22
N ALA A 84 -20.23 -0.78 7.38
CA ALA A 84 -20.45 -1.25 6.01
C ALA A 84 -20.94 -2.72 5.95
N ALA A 85 -20.67 -3.54 6.96
CA ALA A 85 -21.02 -4.97 6.98
C ALA A 85 -22.12 -5.34 8.00
N ARG A 86 -22.45 -4.45 8.95
CA ARG A 86 -23.42 -4.73 10.03
C ARG A 86 -24.34 -3.56 10.37
N LYS A 87 -25.09 -3.00 9.42
CA LYS A 87 -26.42 -2.43 9.74
C LYS A 87 -27.52 -3.51 9.74
N GLY A 88 -27.19 -4.72 10.18
CA GLY A 88 -28.03 -5.91 9.99
C GLY A 88 -28.68 -6.50 11.23
N SER A 89 -28.61 -5.88 12.42
CA SER A 89 -29.20 -6.49 13.62
C SER A 89 -29.64 -5.54 14.75
N GLN A 90 -29.07 -4.35 14.89
CA GLN A 90 -29.59 -3.36 15.84
C GLN A 90 -30.71 -2.53 15.18
N GLY A 91 -31.96 -2.77 15.63
CA GLY A 91 -33.16 -2.10 15.12
C GLY A 91 -34.09 -2.96 14.26
N LEU A 92 -33.79 -4.25 14.09
CA LEU A 92 -34.70 -5.16 13.39
C LEU A 92 -35.77 -5.68 14.35
N SER A 93 -37.03 -5.60 13.93
CA SER A 93 -38.13 -6.27 14.63
C SER A 93 -37.91 -7.79 14.64
N GLN A 94 -38.33 -8.45 15.71
CA GLN A 94 -38.20 -9.89 15.89
C GLN A 94 -38.76 -10.68 14.70
N ASP A 95 -39.85 -10.21 14.09
CA ASP A 95 -40.46 -10.81 12.89
C ASP A 95 -39.52 -10.86 11.68
N ILE A 96 -38.62 -9.88 11.54
CA ILE A 96 -37.65 -9.83 10.43
C ILE A 96 -36.49 -10.79 10.72
N ILE A 97 -36.07 -10.87 11.98
CA ILE A 97 -35.05 -11.80 12.45
C ILE A 97 -35.50 -13.25 12.22
N ASP A 98 -36.75 -13.55 12.59
CA ASP A 98 -37.33 -14.89 12.43
C ASP A 98 -37.50 -15.28 10.95
N LYS A 99 -37.85 -14.32 10.07
CA LYS A 99 -37.88 -14.53 8.61
C LYS A 99 -36.48 -14.82 8.03
N MET A 100 -35.44 -14.14 8.50
CA MET A 100 -34.06 -14.41 8.09
C MET A 100 -33.64 -15.82 8.50
N TYR A 101 -33.83 -16.19 9.76
CA TYR A 101 -33.50 -17.54 10.23
C TYR A 101 -34.31 -18.62 9.52
N GLY A 102 -35.59 -18.39 9.23
CA GLY A 102 -36.43 -19.31 8.47
C GLY A 102 -35.96 -19.54 7.03
N LYS A 103 -35.44 -18.51 6.36
CA LYS A 103 -34.87 -18.61 5.00
C LYS A 103 -33.56 -19.40 4.99
N HIS A 104 -32.73 -19.25 6.02
CA HIS A 104 -31.45 -19.94 6.12
C HIS A 104 -31.57 -21.39 6.59
N ARG A 105 -32.62 -21.74 7.36
CA ARG A 105 -32.89 -23.13 7.78
C ARG A 105 -33.44 -24.02 6.67
N LYS A 106 -34.13 -23.47 5.66
CA LYS A 106 -34.76 -24.27 4.58
C LYS A 106 -33.79 -24.84 3.52
N LYS A 107 -32.48 -24.64 3.65
CA LYS A 107 -31.48 -25.15 2.69
C LYS A 107 -30.75 -26.42 3.14
N SER A 108 -31.16 -27.03 4.25
CA SER A 108 -30.53 -28.27 4.76
C SER A 108 -31.37 -29.54 4.64
N ASP A 109 -32.56 -29.48 4.01
CA ASP A 109 -33.47 -30.63 3.86
C ASP A 109 -33.63 -31.12 2.40
N ASP A 110 -32.77 -30.69 1.47
CA ASP A 110 -32.61 -31.40 0.18
C ASP A 110 -31.38 -32.33 0.27
N LYS A 111 -31.56 -33.41 1.02
CA LYS A 111 -30.86 -34.69 0.81
C LYS A 111 -31.90 -35.80 0.83
N GLU A 112 -32.45 -36.10 -0.35
CA GLU A 112 -32.59 -37.43 -0.98
C GLU A 112 -33.49 -37.33 -2.22
#